data_AF-A0A939X404-F1
#
_entry.id   AF-A0A939X404-F1
#
_cell.length_a   1.000
_cell.length_b   1.000
_cell.length_c   1.000
_cell.angle_alpha   90.00
_cell.angle_beta   90.00
_cell.angle_gamma   90.00
#
_symmetry.space_group_name_H-M   'P 1'
#
loop_
_entity.id
_entity.type
_entity.pdbx_description
1 polymer ?
#
loop_
_entity_poly.entity_id
_entity_poly.type
_entity_poly.pdbx_seq_one_letter_code
_entity_poly.pdbx_strand_id
1 'polypeptide(L)'
;MTANECLVKFNSIKDCLSDVLWMYFEIQSADSEQIVLVGKPDEYAEPIIEIVFMQPFMISCPMRFTYEGGDFIGLAPQEEFYQMNERYHIGQGHHIFKIKVDNKRFFIIAKAMHVNIHS
;
A
#
# COMPACT_ATOMS: atom_id res chain seq x y z
N MET A 1 7.76 0.99 -12.25
CA MET A 1 8.44 -0.05 -11.44
C MET A 1 8.27 -1.38 -12.14
N THR A 2 9.26 -2.28 -12.10
CA THR A 2 9.10 -3.64 -12.66
C THR A 2 8.36 -4.54 -11.68
N ALA A 3 7.77 -5.64 -12.15
CA ALA A 3 7.12 -6.62 -11.29
C ALA A 3 8.09 -7.21 -10.23
N ASN A 4 9.36 -7.39 -10.60
CA ASN A 4 10.39 -7.89 -9.68
C ASN A 4 10.71 -6.88 -8.57
N GLU A 5 10.80 -5.59 -8.91
CA GLU A 5 10.98 -4.52 -7.91
C GLU A 5 9.80 -4.44 -6.94
N CYS A 6 8.56 -4.62 -7.43
CA CYS A 6 7.39 -4.72 -6.58
C CYS A 6 7.49 -5.91 -5.62
N LEU A 7 7.86 -7.09 -6.13
CA LEU A 7 7.95 -8.32 -5.34
C LEU A 7 8.95 -8.19 -4.19
N VAL A 8 10.12 -7.60 -4.44
CA VAL A 8 11.13 -7.34 -3.40
C VAL A 8 10.54 -6.49 -2.27
N LYS A 9 9.81 -5.43 -2.61
CA LYS A 9 9.18 -4.54 -1.62
C LYS A 9 8.02 -5.21 -0.89
N PHE A 10 7.24 -6.04 -1.57
CA PHE A 10 6.16 -6.79 -0.90
C PHE A 10 6.71 -7.81 0.09
N ASN A 11 7.83 -8.46 -0.25
CA ASN A 11 8.49 -9.38 0.67
C ASN A 11 9.05 -8.63 1.88
N SER A 12 9.68 -7.47 1.72
CA SER A 12 10.17 -6.70 2.88
C SER A 12 9.02 -6.24 3.80
N ILE A 13 7.88 -5.86 3.23
CA ILE A 13 6.68 -5.55 4.02
C ILE A 13 6.21 -6.82 4.76
N LYS A 14 6.10 -7.94 4.05
CA LYS A 14 5.67 -9.22 4.64
C LYS A 14 6.56 -9.64 5.80
N ASP A 15 7.88 -9.55 5.65
CA ASP A 15 8.85 -9.92 6.68
C ASP A 15 8.71 -9.00 7.91
N CYS A 16 8.50 -7.70 7.72
CA CYS A 16 8.21 -6.78 8.82
C CYS A 16 6.89 -7.13 9.54
N LEU A 17 5.86 -7.53 8.79
CA LEU A 17 4.54 -7.85 9.34
C LEU A 17 4.42 -9.26 9.91
N SER A 18 5.35 -10.19 9.63
CA SER A 18 5.27 -11.57 10.11
C SER A 18 5.53 -11.73 11.61
N ASP A 19 6.18 -10.74 12.22
CA ASP A 19 6.53 -10.74 13.63
C ASP A 19 5.41 -10.19 14.53
N VAL A 20 4.30 -9.72 13.94
CA VAL A 20 3.18 -9.14 14.67
C VAL A 20 1.87 -9.83 14.35
N LEU A 21 0.99 -9.94 15.36
CA LEU A 21 -0.37 -10.45 15.17
C LEU A 21 -1.28 -9.42 14.50
N TRP A 22 -1.03 -8.14 14.78
CA TRP A 22 -1.83 -7.04 14.27
C TRP A 22 -1.01 -5.75 14.22
N MET A 23 -1.45 -4.78 13.43
CA MET A 23 -0.82 -3.46 13.30
C MET A 23 -1.83 -2.39 12.90
N TYR A 24 -1.71 -1.19 13.47
CA TYR A 24 -2.47 -0.03 13.00
C TYR A 24 -1.78 0.58 11.79
N PHE A 25 -2.55 0.87 10.76
CA PHE A 25 -2.11 1.60 9.59
C PHE A 25 -2.85 2.92 9.47
N GLU A 26 -2.14 3.98 9.11
CA GLU A 26 -2.74 5.28 8.83
C GLU A 26 -2.11 6.01 7.65
N ILE A 27 -2.93 6.79 6.94
CA ILE A 27 -2.45 7.74 5.94
C ILE A 27 -1.95 8.97 6.68
N GLN A 28 -0.62 9.07 6.81
CA GLN A 28 0.04 10.18 7.50
C GLN A 28 0.02 11.46 6.66
N SER A 29 0.19 11.34 5.34
CA SER A 29 0.07 12.45 4.40
C SER A 29 -0.38 11.95 3.02
N ALA A 30 -1.06 12.82 2.27
CA ALA A 30 -1.48 12.56 0.90
C ALA A 30 -1.55 13.88 0.14
N ASP A 31 -0.74 14.01 -0.90
CA ASP A 31 -0.71 15.14 -1.82
C ASP A 31 -0.48 14.67 -3.27
N SER A 32 -0.17 15.60 -4.17
CA SER A 32 0.08 15.28 -5.59
C SER A 32 1.41 14.60 -5.86
N GLU A 33 2.38 14.69 -4.94
CA GLU A 33 3.71 14.09 -5.07
C GLU A 33 3.75 12.70 -4.45
N GLN A 34 3.14 12.52 -3.28
CA GLN A 34 3.18 11.26 -2.55
C GLN A 34 1.97 11.00 -1.65
N ILE A 35 1.75 9.71 -1.39
CA ILE A 35 0.95 9.23 -0.26
C ILE A 35 1.88 8.48 0.68
N VAL A 36 1.83 8.81 1.97
CA VAL A 36 2.58 8.13 3.02
C VAL A 36 1.62 7.33 3.89
N LEU A 37 1.78 6.01 3.85
CA LEU A 37 1.07 5.05 4.68
C LEU A 37 2.03 4.52 5.74
N VAL A 38 1.73 4.75 7.02
CA VAL A 38 2.57 4.27 8.13
C VAL A 38 1.90 3.13 8.87
N GLY A 39 2.69 2.16 9.32
CA GLY A 39 2.29 1.08 10.19
C GLY A 39 2.90 1.25 11.59
N LYS A 40 2.07 1.14 12.62
CA LYS A 40 2.42 1.37 14.03
C LYS A 40 1.90 0.21 14.90
N PRO A 41 2.64 -0.20 15.94
CA PRO A 41 2.16 -1.20 16.89
C PRO A 41 1.02 -0.68 17.78
N ASP A 42 0.93 0.65 17.97
CA ASP A 42 -0.14 1.32 18.71
C ASP A 42 -0.40 2.73 18.11
N GLU A 43 -1.58 3.33 18.34
CA GLU A 43 -1.96 4.63 17.76
C GLU A 43 -0.97 5.76 18.12
N TYR A 44 -0.35 5.67 19.30
CA TYR A 44 0.59 6.68 19.82
C TYR A 44 2.07 6.29 19.63
N ALA A 45 2.34 5.11 19.07
CA ALA A 45 3.71 4.67 18.84
C ALA A 45 4.32 5.32 17.59
N GLU A 46 5.65 5.35 17.55
CA GLU A 46 6.38 5.70 16.34
C GLU A 46 6.13 4.64 15.24
N PRO A 47 6.13 5.04 13.96
CA PRO A 47 6.05 4.11 12.85
C PRO A 47 7.20 3.09 12.85
N ILE A 48 6.86 1.82 12.65
CA ILE A 48 7.84 0.75 12.41
C ILE A 48 8.01 0.47 10.92
N ILE A 49 7.02 0.85 10.12
CA ILE A 49 7.06 0.76 8.67
C ILE A 49 6.41 2.00 8.05
N GLU A 50 7.03 2.51 7.00
CA GLU A 50 6.51 3.57 6.15
C GLU A 50 6.50 3.09 4.70
N ILE A 51 5.35 3.23 4.04
CA ILE A 51 5.15 2.88 2.64
C ILE A 51 4.79 4.17 1.89
N VAL A 52 5.69 4.62 1.02
CA VAL A 52 5.55 5.88 0.28
C VAL A 52 5.19 5.58 -1.16
N PHE A 53 4.00 5.99 -1.60
CA PHE A 53 3.54 5.85 -2.98
C PHE A 53 3.80 7.15 -3.74
N MET A 54 4.63 7.09 -4.79
CA MET A 54 5.06 8.27 -5.54
C MET A 54 4.19 8.52 -6.77
N GLN A 55 3.92 9.81 -7.02
CA GLN A 55 3.03 10.28 -8.09
C GLN A 55 1.68 9.55 -8.01
N PRO A 56 0.94 9.72 -6.90
CA PRO A 56 -0.34 9.09 -6.72
C PRO A 56 -1.36 9.65 -7.72
N PHE A 57 -2.18 8.77 -8.26
CA PHE A 57 -3.33 9.12 -9.08
C PHE A 57 -4.62 9.04 -8.27
N MET A 58 -4.74 8.03 -7.40
CA MET A 58 -5.95 7.78 -6.62
C MET A 58 -5.65 6.96 -5.37
N ILE A 59 -6.41 7.20 -4.31
CA ILE A 59 -6.47 6.37 -3.10
C ILE A 59 -7.92 6.05 -2.78
N SER A 60 -8.16 4.80 -2.38
CA SER A 60 -9.45 4.33 -1.90
C SER A 60 -9.22 3.40 -0.71
N CYS A 61 -9.08 3.99 0.47
CA CYS A 61 -9.07 3.30 1.76
C CYS A 61 -9.49 4.27 2.88
N PRO A 62 -9.86 3.76 4.07
CA PRO A 62 -10.00 4.56 5.27
C PRO A 62 -8.67 5.25 5.63
N MET A 63 -8.74 6.42 6.25
CA MET A 63 -7.54 7.10 6.76
C MET A 63 -6.80 6.29 7.83
N ARG A 64 -7.52 5.43 8.58
CA ARG A 64 -6.96 4.49 9.56
C ARG A 64 -7.63 3.13 9.43
N PHE A 65 -6.85 2.06 9.55
CA PHE A 65 -7.36 0.69 9.55
C PHE A 65 -6.39 -0.25 10.29
N THR A 66 -6.89 -1.42 10.69
CA THR A 66 -6.08 -2.45 11.35
C THR A 66 -5.79 -3.57 10.38
N TYR A 67 -4.55 -4.05 10.38
CA TYR A 67 -4.15 -5.32 9.78
C TYR A 67 -4.11 -6.38 10.89
N GLU A 68 -4.63 -7.58 10.63
CA GLU A 68 -4.75 -8.67 11.61
C GLU A 68 -4.07 -9.97 11.12
N GLY A 69 -3.05 -9.86 10.27
CA GLY A 69 -2.30 -11.01 9.75
C GLY A 69 -2.59 -11.37 8.29
N GLY A 70 -1.68 -12.13 7.68
CA GLY A 70 -1.79 -12.63 6.31
C GLY A 70 -1.09 -11.77 5.25
N ASP A 71 -1.51 -11.90 3.99
CA ASP A 71 -0.97 -11.04 2.93
C ASP A 71 -1.50 -9.62 3.10
N PHE A 72 -0.60 -8.63 3.11
CA PHE A 72 -0.99 -7.23 3.29
C PHE A 72 -1.14 -6.45 1.99
N ILE A 73 -0.25 -6.64 1.02
CA ILE A 73 -0.20 -5.83 -0.20
C ILE A 73 0.15 -6.67 -1.43
N GLY A 74 -0.36 -6.26 -2.59
CA GLY A 74 0.02 -6.84 -3.88
C GLY A 74 -0.36 -5.94 -5.05
N LEU A 75 -0.09 -6.40 -6.27
CA LEU A 75 -0.59 -5.75 -7.49
C LEU A 75 -1.99 -6.26 -7.84
N ALA A 76 -2.82 -5.39 -8.40
CA ALA A 76 -4.06 -5.84 -9.03
C ALA A 76 -3.77 -6.80 -10.20
N PRO A 77 -4.55 -7.89 -10.33
CA PRO A 77 -4.49 -8.74 -11.51
C PRO A 77 -4.87 -7.94 -12.77
N GLN A 78 -4.46 -8.45 -13.92
CA GLN A 78 -4.59 -7.75 -15.19
C GLN A 78 -6.06 -7.41 -15.53
N GLU A 79 -7.00 -8.29 -15.21
CA GLU A 79 -8.43 -8.07 -15.45
C GLU A 79 -8.98 -6.90 -14.63
N GLU A 80 -8.60 -6.80 -13.36
CA GLU A 80 -9.00 -5.70 -12.48
C GLU A 80 -8.35 -4.38 -12.91
N PHE A 81 -7.10 -4.43 -13.37
CA PHE A 81 -6.44 -3.28 -13.96
C PHE A 81 -7.21 -2.73 -15.16
N TYR A 82 -7.66 -3.59 -16.08
CA TYR A 82 -8.45 -3.17 -17.24
C TYR A 82 -9.77 -2.52 -16.83
N GLN A 83 -10.52 -3.14 -15.91
CA GLN A 83 -11.79 -2.60 -15.42
C GLN A 83 -11.61 -1.21 -14.76
N MET A 84 -10.56 -1.05 -13.96
CA MET A 84 -10.28 0.22 -13.32
C MET A 84 -9.79 1.27 -14.33
N ASN A 85 -9.01 0.87 -15.33
CA ASN A 85 -8.54 1.78 -16.37
C ASN A 85 -9.69 2.27 -17.27
N GLU A 86 -10.65 1.41 -17.62
CA GLU A 86 -11.85 1.82 -18.36
C GLU A 86 -12.67 2.86 -17.58
N ARG A 87 -12.76 2.68 -16.25
CA ARG A 87 -13.56 3.54 -15.39
C ARG A 87 -12.90 4.88 -15.07
N TYR A 88 -11.58 4.88 -14.84
CA TYR A 88 -10.86 6.02 -14.27
C TYR A 88 -9.81 6.62 -15.20
N HIS A 89 -9.58 6.03 -16.38
CA HIS A 89 -8.59 6.48 -17.36
C HIS A 89 -7.18 6.64 -16.77
N ILE A 90 -6.70 5.55 -16.14
CA ILE A 90 -5.41 5.51 -15.45
C ILE A 90 -4.29 5.74 -16.47
N GLY A 91 -3.46 6.76 -16.24
CA GLY A 91 -2.35 7.09 -17.15
C GLY A 91 -1.30 5.97 -17.24
N GLN A 92 -0.52 5.96 -18.33
CA GLN A 92 0.59 5.02 -18.49
C GLN A 92 1.60 5.11 -17.33
N GLY A 93 2.15 3.96 -16.95
CA GLY A 93 3.18 3.85 -15.92
C GLY A 93 2.66 3.79 -14.47
N HIS A 94 1.35 3.86 -14.24
CA HIS A 94 0.78 3.62 -12.92
C HIS A 94 0.59 2.13 -12.66
N HIS A 95 0.71 1.77 -11.40
CA HIS A 95 0.39 0.46 -10.84
C HIS A 95 -0.79 0.61 -9.88
N ILE A 96 -1.61 -0.44 -9.76
CA ILE A 96 -2.68 -0.52 -8.77
C ILE A 96 -2.20 -1.40 -7.63
N PHE A 97 -1.82 -0.78 -6.53
CA PHE A 97 -1.41 -1.45 -5.30
C PHE A 97 -2.66 -1.77 -4.50
N LYS A 98 -2.94 -3.05 -4.31
CA LYS A 98 -4.06 -3.54 -3.52
C LYS A 98 -3.59 -3.79 -2.10
N ILE A 99 -4.24 -3.15 -1.14
CA ILE A 99 -4.06 -3.42 0.28
C ILE A 99 -5.16 -4.42 0.67
N LYS A 100 -4.76 -5.55 1.23
CA LYS A 100 -5.62 -6.67 1.60
C LYS A 100 -5.91 -6.59 3.11
N VAL A 101 -7.12 -6.16 3.45
CA VAL A 101 -7.62 -6.11 4.83
C VAL A 101 -9.07 -6.59 4.83
N ASP A 102 -9.36 -7.70 5.50
CA ASP A 102 -10.70 -8.24 5.78
C ASP A 102 -11.79 -8.05 4.71
N ASN A 103 -11.63 -8.70 3.54
CA ASN A 103 -12.58 -8.61 2.41
C ASN A 103 -12.85 -7.17 1.91
N LYS A 104 -12.10 -6.17 2.37
CA LYS A 104 -12.22 -4.78 1.92
C LYS A 104 -11.37 -4.58 0.68
N ARG A 105 -11.88 -3.76 -0.23
CA ARG A 105 -11.20 -3.39 -1.47
C ARG A 105 -10.46 -2.08 -1.24
N PHE A 106 -9.26 -2.16 -0.71
CA PHE A 106 -8.39 -1.00 -0.53
C PHE A 106 -7.36 -0.96 -1.67
N PHE A 107 -7.19 0.22 -2.26
CA PHE A 107 -6.19 0.38 -3.30
C PHE A 107 -5.59 1.78 -3.32
N ILE A 108 -4.34 1.84 -3.78
CA ILE A 108 -3.62 3.06 -4.10
C ILE A 108 -3.08 2.90 -5.53
N ILE A 109 -3.35 3.87 -6.38
CA ILE A 109 -2.85 3.93 -7.75
C ILE A 109 -1.70 4.93 -7.79
N ALA A 110 -0.50 4.47 -8.11
CA ALA A 110 0.72 5.30 -8.11
C ALA A 110 1.77 4.75 -9.08
N LYS A 111 2.77 5.56 -9.46
CA LYS A 111 3.82 5.11 -10.39
C LYS A 111 4.93 4.32 -9.73
N ALA A 112 5.19 4.56 -8.46
CA ALA A 112 6.20 3.82 -7.69
C ALA A 112 5.79 3.70 -6.23
N MET A 113 6.48 2.82 -5.51
CA MET A 113 6.33 2.63 -4.07
C MET A 113 7.72 2.51 -3.45
N HIS A 114 7.96 3.11 -2.29
CA HIS A 114 9.15 2.92 -1.45
C HIS A 114 8.72 2.38 -0.09
N VAL A 115 9.60 1.64 0.56
CA VAL A 115 9.34 1.02 1.86
C VAL A 115 10.53 1.33 2.74
N ASN A 116 10.27 1.94 3.89
CA ASN A 116 11.24 2.21 4.93
C ASN A 116 10.80 1.41 6.17
N ILE A 117 11.69 0.59 6.70
CA ILE A 117 11.44 -0.18 7.94
C ILE A 117 12.37 0.39 9.01
N HIS A 118 11.79 0.75 10.15
CA HIS A 118 12.49 1.34 11.27
C HIS A 118 12.79 0.25 12.31
N SER A 119 14.04 0.17 12.74
CA SER A 119 14.56 -0.79 13.74
C SER A 119 14.66 -0.17 15.13
#